data_AF-T0N3P9-F1
#
_entry.id   AF-T0N3P9-F1
#
_cell.length_a   1.000
_cell.length_b   1.000
_cell.length_c   1.000
_cell.angle_alpha   90.00
_cell.angle_beta   90.00
_cell.angle_gamma   90.00
#
_symmetry.space_group_name_H-M   'P 1'
#
loop_
_entity.id
_entity.type
_entity.pdbx_description
1 polymer ?
#
loop_
_entity_poly.entity_id
_entity_poly.type
_entity_poly.pdbx_seq_one_letter_code
_entity_poly.pdbx_strand_id
1 'polypeptide(L)'
;MLIKALIKAFEYYYGKPDTNQEVDESFGEVCGNNMEELYMKYSSDYWLYGDCPNFQVSLKKQFEDGSYELNLQVEDGKINKCKIYTDSIRAKGVNNVEALLEGCSFNKIEVIKRLKSYKDKYGHSDAEIINIIESICEDIAF
;
A
#
# COMPACT_ATOMS: atom_id res chain seq x y z
N MET A 1 8.06 -20.23 -26.75
CA MET A 1 6.88 -20.07 -27.63
C MET A 1 5.93 -18.96 -27.14
N LEU A 2 5.72 -18.77 -25.83
CA LEU A 2 4.85 -17.72 -25.28
C LEU A 2 5.33 -16.28 -25.56
N ILE A 3 6.59 -15.96 -25.24
CA ILE A 3 7.14 -14.60 -25.41
C ILE A 3 6.98 -14.13 -26.87
N LYS A 4 7.31 -14.99 -27.84
CA LYS A 4 7.16 -14.70 -29.27
C LYS A 4 5.71 -14.44 -29.66
N ALA A 5 4.75 -15.14 -29.05
CA ALA A 5 3.33 -14.92 -29.32
C ALA A 5 2.84 -13.59 -28.73
N LEU A 6 3.30 -13.24 -27.52
CA LEU A 6 3.00 -11.95 -26.88
C LEU A 6 3.54 -10.77 -27.70
N ILE A 7 4.79 -10.85 -28.17
CA ILE A 7 5.39 -9.83 -29.05
C ILE A 7 4.55 -9.68 -30.32
N LYS A 8 4.20 -10.78 -30.99
CA LYS A 8 3.37 -10.73 -32.22
C LYS A 8 2.00 -10.11 -31.98
N ALA A 9 1.36 -10.42 -30.86
CA ALA A 9 0.07 -9.81 -30.51
C ALA A 9 0.22 -8.30 -30.28
N PHE A 10 1.26 -7.88 -29.56
CA PHE A 10 1.55 -6.47 -29.36
C PHE A 10 1.79 -5.74 -30.69
N GLU A 11 2.63 -6.29 -31.57
CA GLU A 11 2.90 -5.74 -32.90
C GLU A 11 1.62 -5.62 -33.76
N TYR A 12 0.71 -6.58 -33.62
CA TYR A 12 -0.56 -6.57 -34.35
C TYR A 12 -1.48 -5.42 -33.92
N TYR A 13 -1.56 -5.11 -32.63
CA TYR A 13 -2.45 -4.05 -32.12
C TYR A 13 -1.83 -2.65 -32.15
N TYR A 14 -0.53 -2.53 -31.88
CA TYR A 14 0.15 -1.25 -31.68
C TYR A 14 1.13 -0.89 -32.80
N GLY A 15 1.35 -1.80 -33.75
CA GLY A 15 2.37 -1.66 -34.78
C GLY A 15 3.73 -2.19 -34.33
N LYS A 16 4.64 -2.36 -35.29
CA LYS A 16 5.99 -2.85 -35.00
C LYS A 16 6.82 -1.77 -34.31
N PRO A 17 7.58 -2.11 -33.25
CA PRO A 17 8.50 -1.15 -32.65
C PRO A 17 9.64 -0.81 -33.61
N ASP A 18 10.12 0.42 -33.56
CA ASP A 18 11.27 0.87 -34.37
C ASP A 18 12.58 0.18 -33.93
N THR A 19 12.70 -0.13 -32.64
CA THR A 19 13.88 -0.76 -32.03
C THR A 19 13.48 -1.76 -30.97
N ASN A 20 14.21 -2.88 -30.90
CA ASN A 20 14.16 -3.81 -29.78
C ASN A 20 15.41 -3.59 -28.91
N GLN A 21 15.22 -3.48 -27.60
CA GLN A 21 16.30 -3.37 -26.63
C GLN A 21 16.31 -4.61 -25.75
N GLU A 22 17.39 -5.39 -25.86
CA GLU A 22 17.62 -6.49 -24.93
C GLU A 22 18.21 -5.93 -23.64
N VAL A 23 17.70 -6.40 -22.52
CA VAL A 23 18.07 -5.96 -21.18
C VAL A 23 18.61 -7.17 -20.44
N ASP A 24 19.83 -7.07 -19.95
CA ASP A 24 20.48 -8.07 -19.11
C ASP A 24 21.04 -7.43 -17.83
N GLU A 25 21.83 -8.18 -17.06
CA GLU A 25 22.42 -7.70 -15.80
C GLU A 25 23.40 -6.52 -16.02
N SER A 26 24.01 -6.40 -17.20
CA SER A 26 24.90 -5.28 -17.54
C SER A 26 24.16 -3.99 -17.87
N PHE A 27 22.84 -4.07 -18.09
CA PHE A 27 22.00 -2.92 -18.39
C PHE A 27 21.95 -1.88 -17.26
N GLY A 28 22.18 -2.31 -16.02
CA GLY A 28 22.31 -1.43 -14.85
C GLY A 28 23.38 -0.35 -15.03
N GLU A 29 24.49 -0.68 -15.69
CA GLU A 29 25.59 0.24 -15.95
C GLU A 29 25.21 1.31 -16.99
N VAL A 30 24.21 1.03 -17.84
CA VAL A 30 23.75 1.90 -18.93
C VAL A 30 22.68 2.89 -18.46
N CYS A 31 21.88 2.53 -17.45
CA CYS A 31 20.75 3.33 -16.98
C CYS A 31 21.09 4.39 -15.90
N GLY A 32 22.32 4.40 -15.41
CA GLY A 32 22.81 5.38 -14.43
C GLY A 32 22.31 5.16 -12.99
N ASN A 33 22.69 6.06 -12.09
CA ASN A 33 22.55 5.94 -10.63
C ASN A 33 21.14 5.59 -10.13
N ASN A 34 20.08 5.98 -10.85
CA ASN A 34 18.70 5.71 -10.44
C ASN A 34 18.37 4.20 -10.41
N MET A 35 19.01 3.38 -11.25
CA MET A 35 18.74 1.94 -11.28
C MET A 35 19.36 1.21 -10.10
N GLU A 36 20.58 1.59 -9.72
CA GLU A 36 21.27 1.02 -8.55
C GLU A 36 20.53 1.38 -7.26
N GLU A 37 20.06 2.62 -7.11
CA GLU A 37 19.25 3.03 -5.96
C GLU A 37 17.94 2.22 -5.84
N LEU A 38 17.25 2.00 -6.97
CA LEU A 38 16.04 1.19 -7.00
C LEU A 38 16.34 -0.28 -6.70
N TYR A 39 17.43 -0.82 -7.25
CA TYR A 39 17.87 -2.19 -6.94
C TYR A 39 18.13 -2.35 -5.46
N MET A 40 18.92 -1.46 -4.85
CA MET A 40 19.22 -1.50 -3.41
C MET A 40 17.96 -1.36 -2.57
N LYS A 41 17.02 -0.49 -2.94
CA LYS A 41 15.74 -0.37 -2.25
C LYS A 41 14.92 -1.66 -2.32
N TYR A 42 14.67 -2.18 -3.52
CA TYR A 42 13.76 -3.31 -3.73
C TYR A 42 14.36 -4.66 -3.30
N SER A 43 15.69 -4.75 -3.20
CA SER A 43 16.39 -5.92 -2.64
C SER A 43 16.62 -5.83 -1.12
N SER A 44 16.38 -4.68 -0.49
CA SER A 44 16.59 -4.51 0.95
C SER A 44 15.59 -5.30 1.79
N ASP A 45 16.04 -5.80 2.95
CA ASP A 45 15.17 -6.44 3.95
C ASP A 45 14.03 -5.52 4.39
N TYR A 46 14.33 -4.22 4.51
CA TYR A 46 13.33 -3.19 4.85
C TYR A 46 12.17 -3.14 3.84
N TRP A 47 12.43 -3.41 2.56
CA TRP A 47 11.37 -3.47 1.55
C TRP A 47 10.71 -4.85 1.46
N LEU A 48 11.51 -5.92 1.47
CA LEU A 48 11.00 -7.29 1.29
C LEU A 48 10.19 -7.78 2.48
N TYR A 49 10.63 -7.45 3.69
CA TYR A 49 10.00 -7.91 4.93
C TYR A 49 9.28 -6.79 5.67
N GLY A 50 9.66 -5.53 5.43
CA GLY A 50 9.11 -4.40 6.16
C GLY A 50 9.64 -4.32 7.60
N ASP A 51 9.15 -3.32 8.31
CA ASP A 51 9.15 -3.34 9.76
C ASP A 51 7.92 -4.13 10.22
N CYS A 52 8.11 -5.06 11.16
CA CYS A 52 7.03 -5.87 11.74
C CYS A 52 6.93 -5.55 13.23
N PRO A 53 6.31 -4.41 13.61
CA PRO A 53 6.03 -4.08 14.99
C PRO A 53 5.25 -5.19 15.69
N ASN A 54 5.44 -5.30 17.01
CA ASN A 54 4.63 -6.19 17.82
C ASN A 54 3.22 -5.60 18.00
N PHE A 55 2.33 -5.87 17.07
CA PHE A 55 0.95 -5.42 17.10
C PHE A 55 0.15 -6.16 18.18
N GLN A 56 -0.54 -5.42 19.04
CA GLN A 56 -1.43 -6.01 20.05
C GLN A 56 -2.86 -6.17 19.52
N VAL A 57 -3.24 -5.39 18.51
CA VAL A 57 -4.58 -5.40 17.92
C VAL A 57 -4.46 -5.57 16.41
N SER A 58 -5.15 -6.59 15.87
CA SER A 58 -5.32 -6.79 14.43
C SER A 58 -6.81 -6.92 14.12
N LEU A 59 -7.29 -6.07 13.21
CA LEU A 59 -8.67 -6.02 12.75
C LEU A 59 -8.71 -6.35 11.26
N LYS A 60 -9.31 -7.48 10.90
CA LYS A 60 -9.36 -7.96 9.52
C LYS A 60 -10.79 -8.01 9.00
N LYS A 61 -11.00 -7.57 7.76
CA LYS A 61 -12.27 -7.69 7.06
C LYS A 61 -12.08 -7.99 5.58
N GLN A 62 -12.96 -8.84 5.05
CA GLN A 62 -13.02 -9.18 3.62
C GLN A 62 -14.03 -8.27 2.92
N PHE A 63 -13.63 -7.73 1.78
CA PHE A 63 -14.46 -6.95 0.85
C PHE A 63 -14.47 -7.64 -0.52
N GLU A 64 -15.29 -7.13 -1.44
CA GLU A 64 -15.40 -7.69 -2.80
C GLU A 64 -14.09 -7.56 -3.60
N ASP A 65 -13.31 -6.51 -3.33
CA ASP A 65 -12.09 -6.18 -4.05
C ASP A 65 -10.81 -6.72 -3.37
N GLY A 66 -10.93 -7.29 -2.17
CA GLY A 66 -9.78 -7.79 -1.42
C GLY A 66 -10.01 -7.87 0.08
N SER A 67 -8.98 -8.31 0.79
CA SER A 67 -8.89 -8.29 2.25
C SER A 67 -8.16 -7.04 2.73
N TYR A 68 -8.60 -6.50 3.86
CA TYR A 68 -7.96 -5.37 4.53
C TYR A 68 -7.74 -5.73 5.99
N GLU A 69 -6.51 -5.52 6.45
CA GLU A 69 -6.09 -5.83 7.82
C GLU A 69 -5.42 -4.62 8.45
N LEU A 70 -6.06 -4.06 9.47
CA LEU A 70 -5.56 -2.95 10.27
C LEU A 70 -4.84 -3.49 11.51
N ASN A 71 -3.55 -3.25 11.58
CA ASN A 71 -2.66 -3.68 12.65
C ASN A 71 -2.21 -2.47 13.47
N LEU A 72 -2.42 -2.53 14.79
CA LEU A 72 -2.18 -1.42 15.69
C LEU A 72 -1.27 -1.85 16.84
N GLN A 73 -0.24 -1.04 17.06
CA GLN A 73 0.55 -1.07 18.29
C GLN A 73 -0.01 -0.01 19.23
N VAL A 74 -0.45 -0.40 20.43
CA VAL A 74 -1.07 0.50 21.42
C VAL A 74 -0.20 0.60 22.67
N GLU A 75 0.18 1.82 23.03
CA GLU A 75 0.97 2.14 24.22
C GLU A 75 0.31 3.31 24.95
N ASP A 76 0.13 3.19 26.27
CA ASP A 76 -0.53 4.20 27.12
C ASP A 76 -1.89 4.71 26.58
N GLY A 77 -2.67 3.80 25.98
CA GLY A 77 -3.98 4.10 25.41
C GLY A 77 -3.95 4.89 24.10
N LYS A 78 -2.78 5.02 23.46
CA LYS A 78 -2.62 5.65 22.14
C LYS A 78 -2.04 4.67 21.12
N ILE A 79 -2.41 4.86 19.87
CA ILE A 79 -1.85 4.12 18.74
C ILE A 79 -0.43 4.63 18.51
N ASN A 80 0.58 3.84 18.88
CA ASN A 80 1.99 4.15 18.64
C ASN A 80 2.39 3.88 17.18
N LYS A 81 1.95 2.74 16.64
CA LYS A 81 2.17 2.33 15.24
C LYS A 81 0.89 1.81 14.61
N CYS A 82 0.72 2.11 13.32
CA CYS A 82 -0.40 1.63 12.52
C CYS A 82 0.13 1.06 11.20
N LYS A 83 -0.29 -0.17 10.86
CA LYS A 83 -0.02 -0.79 9.56
C LYS A 83 -1.28 -1.37 8.94
N ILE A 84 -1.48 -1.10 7.66
CA ILE A 84 -2.60 -1.62 6.88
C ILE A 84 -2.05 -2.54 5.81
N TYR A 85 -2.42 -3.81 5.87
CA TYR A 85 -2.10 -4.79 4.83
C TYR A 85 -3.34 -5.05 3.98
N THR A 86 -3.14 -5.13 2.66
CA THR A 86 -4.21 -5.45 1.70
C THR A 86 -3.67 -6.15 0.46
N ASP A 87 -4.48 -7.05 -0.08
CA ASP A 87 -4.29 -7.68 -1.40
C ASP A 87 -5.07 -6.97 -2.52
N SER A 88 -5.82 -5.91 -2.19
CA SER A 88 -6.55 -5.10 -3.17
C SER A 88 -5.60 -4.26 -4.01
N ILE A 89 -5.97 -4.07 -5.28
CA ILE A 89 -5.31 -3.12 -6.19
C ILE A 89 -5.55 -1.67 -5.72
N ARG A 90 -6.60 -1.42 -4.92
CA ARG A 90 -7.00 -0.09 -4.42
C ARG A 90 -6.26 0.29 -3.12
N ALA A 91 -4.94 0.19 -3.12
CA ALA A 91 -4.11 0.52 -1.95
C ALA A 91 -3.72 2.01 -1.83
N LYS A 92 -4.31 2.89 -2.66
CA LYS A 92 -3.96 4.32 -2.65
C LYS A 92 -4.41 4.96 -1.33
N GLY A 93 -3.50 5.72 -0.72
CA GLY A 93 -3.78 6.44 0.53
C GLY A 93 -3.56 5.63 1.81
N VAL A 94 -3.19 4.35 1.70
CA VAL A 94 -2.88 3.49 2.87
C VAL A 94 -1.88 4.15 3.81
N ASN A 95 -0.72 4.58 3.30
CA ASN A 95 0.33 5.22 4.11
C ASN A 95 -0.16 6.52 4.79
N ASN A 96 -1.09 7.25 4.16
CA ASN A 96 -1.65 8.47 4.75
C ASN A 96 -2.55 8.14 5.92
N VAL A 97 -3.37 7.08 5.80
CA VAL A 97 -4.24 6.62 6.89
C VAL A 97 -3.41 6.02 8.03
N GLU A 98 -2.35 5.27 7.73
CA GLU A 98 -1.40 4.79 8.75
C GLU A 98 -0.86 5.95 9.59
N ALA A 99 -0.26 6.94 8.92
CA ALA A 99 0.31 8.12 9.57
C ALA A 99 -0.73 8.97 10.31
N LEU A 100 -1.97 9.02 9.80
CA LEU A 100 -3.08 9.76 10.43
C LEU A 100 -3.46 9.17 11.78
N LEU A 101 -3.42 7.84 11.90
CA LEU A 101 -3.83 7.12 13.10
C LEU A 101 -2.72 7.02 14.16
N GLU A 102 -1.45 7.14 13.78
CA GLU A 102 -0.34 7.26 14.74
C GLU A 102 -0.54 8.48 15.66
N GLY A 103 -0.38 8.26 16.97
CA GLY A 103 -0.63 9.22 18.05
C GLY A 103 -2.10 9.45 18.40
N CYS A 104 -3.05 8.84 17.67
CA CYS A 104 -4.47 8.90 18.00
C CYS A 104 -4.78 8.08 19.26
N SER A 105 -5.71 8.54 20.09
CA SER A 105 -6.22 7.73 21.21
C SER A 105 -6.86 6.46 20.67
N PHE A 106 -6.53 5.31 21.26
CA PHE A 106 -7.12 4.03 20.89
C PHE A 106 -8.54 3.93 21.46
N ASN A 107 -9.46 4.60 20.78
CA ASN A 107 -10.88 4.67 21.08
C ASN A 107 -11.64 4.86 19.76
N LYS A 108 -12.65 4.03 19.51
CA LYS A 108 -13.46 4.08 18.29
C LYS A 108 -13.97 5.48 17.92
N ILE A 109 -14.46 6.25 18.89
CA ILE A 109 -15.01 7.60 18.67
C ILE A 109 -13.92 8.53 18.14
N GLU A 110 -12.73 8.51 18.74
CA GLU A 110 -11.64 9.41 18.36
C GLU A 110 -11.03 9.01 17.02
N VAL A 111 -10.90 7.70 16.75
CA VAL A 111 -10.44 7.17 15.46
C VAL A 111 -11.39 7.60 14.33
N ILE A 112 -12.69 7.36 14.47
CA ILE A 112 -13.70 7.73 13.46
C ILE A 112 -13.71 9.25 13.25
N LYS A 113 -13.66 10.04 14.34
CA LYS A 113 -13.61 11.50 14.25
C LYS A 113 -12.39 11.98 13.48
N ARG A 114 -11.22 11.38 13.71
CA ARG A 114 -9.97 11.73 13.03
C ARG A 114 -10.01 11.40 11.53
N LEU A 115 -10.54 10.23 11.19
CA LEU A 115 -10.77 9.81 9.79
C LEU A 115 -11.71 10.79 9.06
N LYS A 116 -12.85 11.16 9.67
CA LYS A 116 -13.80 12.13 9.10
C LYS A 116 -13.17 13.51 8.91
N SER A 117 -12.45 14.01 9.93
CA SER A 117 -11.79 15.32 9.85
C SER A 117 -10.76 15.39 8.73
N TYR A 118 -10.02 14.31 8.48
CA TYR A 118 -9.07 14.24 7.37
C TYR A 118 -9.79 14.24 6.01
N LYS A 119 -10.85 13.43 5.88
CA LYS A 119 -11.67 13.36 4.66
C LYS A 119 -12.26 14.72 4.28
N ASP A 120 -12.75 15.48 5.26
CA ASP A 120 -13.31 16.82 5.06
C ASP A 120 -12.26 17.84 4.60
N LYS A 121 -11.01 17.69 5.05
CA LYS A 121 -9.92 18.65 4.79
C LYS A 121 -9.18 18.41 3.47
N TYR A 122 -8.95 17.16 3.08
CA TYR A 122 -8.08 16.81 1.95
C TYR A 122 -8.83 16.29 0.70
N GLY A 123 -10.16 16.22 0.76
CA GLY A 123 -10.99 15.79 -0.37
C GLY A 123 -10.80 14.30 -0.73
N HIS A 124 -11.55 13.83 -1.73
CA HIS A 124 -11.80 12.41 -2.00
C HIS A 124 -10.60 11.53 -2.41
N SER A 125 -9.37 12.06 -2.43
CA SER A 125 -8.20 11.32 -2.92
C SER A 125 -7.92 10.01 -2.15
N ASP A 126 -8.18 10.01 -0.84
CA ASP A 126 -8.05 8.85 0.06
C ASP A 126 -9.43 8.37 0.58
N ALA A 127 -10.54 8.83 -0.01
CA ALA A 127 -11.87 8.56 0.52
C ALA A 127 -12.23 7.07 0.51
N GLU A 128 -11.78 6.31 -0.49
CA GLU A 128 -12.05 4.88 -0.58
C GLU A 128 -11.44 4.15 0.63
N ILE A 129 -10.14 4.30 0.87
CA ILE A 129 -9.45 3.64 1.98
C ILE A 129 -9.99 4.10 3.35
N ILE A 130 -10.35 5.38 3.49
CA ILE A 130 -10.95 5.89 4.73
C ILE A 130 -12.30 5.23 5.02
N ASN A 131 -13.16 5.08 4.01
CA ASN A 131 -14.46 4.42 4.19
C ASN A 131 -14.29 2.94 4.56
N ILE A 132 -13.29 2.27 3.98
CA ILE A 132 -12.96 0.87 4.28
C ILE A 132 -12.53 0.75 5.75
N ILE A 133 -11.56 1.55 6.18
CA ILE A 133 -11.05 1.53 7.56
C ILE A 133 -12.13 1.97 8.57
N GLU A 134 -12.96 2.97 8.23
CA GLU A 134 -14.12 3.35 9.04
C GLU A 134 -15.07 2.16 9.24
N SER A 135 -15.39 1.43 8.16
CA SER A 135 -16.24 0.24 8.24
C SER A 135 -15.62 -0.88 9.09
N ILE A 136 -14.30 -1.09 9.03
CA ILE A 136 -13.61 -2.07 9.90
C ILE A 136 -13.74 -1.68 11.37
N CYS A 137 -13.51 -0.39 11.69
CA CYS A 137 -13.63 0.13 13.05
C CYS A 137 -15.09 0.18 13.56
N GLU A 138 -16.07 0.28 12.66
CA GLU A 138 -17.49 0.25 13.04
C GLU A 138 -17.95 -1.15 13.47
N ASP A 139 -17.48 -2.19 12.81
CA ASP A 139 -17.92 -3.57 13.04
C ASP A 139 -17.25 -4.23 14.26
N ILE A 140 -16.07 -3.76 14.68
CA ILE A 140 -15.29 -4.40 15.74
C ILE A 140 -15.17 -3.45 16.94
N ALA A 141 -15.83 -3.83 18.04
CA ALA A 141 -15.93 -3.00 19.25
C ALA A 141 -14.61 -2.96 20.03
N PHE A 142 -14.03 -1.76 20.19
CA PHE A 142 -12.97 -1.41 21.14
C PHE A 142 -13.15 0.03 21.65
#